data_AF-A0A4P7L832-F1
#
_entry.id   AF-A0A4P7L832-F1
#
_cell.length_a   1.000
_cell.length_b   1.000
_cell.length_c   1.000
_cell.angle_alpha   90.00
_cell.angle_beta   90.00
_cell.angle_gamma   90.00
#
_symmetry.space_group_name_H-M   'P 1'
#
loop_
_entity.id
_entity.type
_entity.pdbx_description
1 polymer ?
#
loop_
_entity_poly.entity_id
_entity_poly.type
_entity_poly.pdbx_seq_one_letter_code
_entity_poly.pdbx_strand_id
1 'polypeptide(L)'
;MSFWSDFADGFTSVYTKYLPGLFTGDTYFPDNPVREARAHEIAVDCQTYASKNALSIKAIEDNVVELNNYLKGMYEKEINDEKIKFEKFSFNTLNFEIPTMIAPIITANIVSESITVGATSYLVSTGEIGAAALVELVGLPASFEIASMAASGGATIGVVLAIGSVVGKIKRDKLQKAIHEGCKSRYKLAKAANINHSISQSIKVINASITELKGVDVPLAAIEEHLSGLIEKQLNTINENSQSSTMIELQNLDVNRGSWTDEDGSV
;
A
#
# COMPACT_ATOMS: atom_id res chain seq x y z
N MET A 1 13.86 -20.28 3.92
CA MET A 1 14.79 -19.37 3.21
C MET A 1 14.07 -18.95 1.95
N SER A 2 13.66 -17.68 1.89
CA SER A 2 12.71 -17.22 0.89
C SER A 2 13.44 -16.81 -0.38
N PHE A 3 12.90 -17.23 -1.52
CA PHE A 3 13.26 -16.78 -2.86
C PHE A 3 13.38 -15.25 -3.00
N TRP A 4 12.76 -14.50 -2.09
CA TRP A 4 12.75 -13.05 -2.03
C TRP A 4 13.99 -12.42 -1.38
N SER A 5 14.70 -13.10 -0.45
CA SER A 5 15.98 -12.58 0.06
C SER A 5 17.07 -12.70 -1.00
N ASP A 6 17.10 -13.83 -1.70
CA ASP A 6 18.15 -14.15 -2.66
C ASP A 6 18.02 -13.31 -3.96
N PHE A 7 16.81 -12.83 -4.28
CA PHE A 7 16.59 -11.92 -5.40
C PHE A 7 17.04 -10.48 -5.11
N ALA A 8 16.85 -10.01 -3.87
CA ALA A 8 17.32 -8.69 -3.42
C ALA A 8 18.86 -8.63 -3.34
N ASP A 9 19.47 -9.73 -2.86
CA ASP A 9 20.94 -9.85 -2.74
C ASP A 9 21.62 -10.09 -4.11
N GLY A 10 20.94 -10.78 -5.02
CA GLY A 10 21.43 -11.03 -6.38
C GLY A 10 21.52 -9.77 -7.26
N PHE A 11 20.60 -8.81 -7.07
CA PHE A 11 20.57 -7.57 -7.85
C PHE A 11 21.57 -6.51 -7.36
N THR A 12 21.82 -6.45 -6.04
CA THR A 12 22.80 -5.54 -5.44
C THR A 12 24.26 -5.94 -5.71
N SER A 13 24.51 -7.24 -5.89
CA SER A 13 25.87 -7.79 -6.06
C SER A 13 26.53 -7.50 -7.43
N VAL A 14 25.77 -7.21 -8.49
CA VAL A 14 26.35 -7.11 -9.85
C VAL A 14 26.84 -5.69 -10.18
N TYR A 15 26.28 -4.66 -9.53
CA TYR A 15 26.63 -3.26 -9.82
C TYR A 15 27.84 -2.72 -9.06
N THR A 16 28.36 -3.43 -8.06
CA THR A 16 29.36 -2.90 -7.13
C THR A 16 30.81 -3.27 -7.44
N LYS A 17 31.13 -4.03 -8.50
CA LYS A 17 32.47 -4.65 -8.61
C LYS A 17 33.41 -4.23 -9.75
N TYR A 18 33.03 -3.38 -10.70
CA TYR A 18 33.97 -3.02 -11.77
C TYR A 18 33.96 -1.52 -12.14
N LEU A 19 35.02 -0.85 -11.66
CA LEU A 19 35.65 0.41 -12.13
C LEU A 19 34.78 1.69 -12.17
N PRO A 20 34.95 2.62 -11.20
CA PRO A 20 34.20 3.88 -11.18
C PRO A 20 34.75 4.86 -12.24
N GLY A 21 33.88 5.33 -13.13
CA GLY A 21 33.90 6.72 -13.57
C GLY A 21 34.83 7.14 -14.72
N LEU A 22 35.58 6.26 -15.40
CA LEU A 22 36.46 6.70 -16.50
C LEU A 22 35.73 6.80 -17.87
N PHE A 23 34.57 6.16 -18.05
CA PHE A 23 33.86 6.14 -19.34
C PHE A 23 32.36 6.49 -19.25
N THR A 24 31.83 6.86 -18.08
CA THR A 24 30.40 7.19 -17.90
C THR A 24 30.08 8.70 -17.87
N GLY A 25 31.09 9.57 -17.99
CA GLY A 25 30.89 11.02 -17.91
C GLY A 25 30.63 11.55 -16.49
N ASP A 26 30.81 10.72 -15.46
CA ASP A 26 30.60 11.07 -14.04
C ASP A 26 31.83 11.71 -13.37
N THR A 27 32.96 11.87 -14.07
CA THR A 27 34.18 12.54 -13.54
C THR A 27 33.90 13.97 -13.03
N TYR A 28 32.92 14.65 -13.63
CA TYR A 28 32.48 16.00 -13.23
C TYR A 28 31.18 15.97 -12.38
N PHE A 29 30.63 14.79 -12.09
CA PHE A 29 29.37 14.59 -11.37
C PHE A 29 29.50 13.40 -10.39
N PRO A 30 30.39 13.50 -9.38
CA PRO A 30 30.78 12.38 -8.52
C PRO A 30 29.64 11.82 -7.67
N ASP A 31 28.59 12.61 -7.44
CA ASP A 31 27.42 12.25 -6.63
C ASP A 31 26.34 11.50 -7.44
N ASN A 32 26.51 11.32 -8.77
CA ASN A 32 25.54 10.57 -9.57
C ASN A 32 25.32 9.13 -9.10
N PRO A 33 26.34 8.36 -8.68
CA PRO A 33 26.15 7.02 -8.14
C PRO A 33 25.28 6.98 -6.88
N VAL A 34 25.47 7.92 -5.94
CA VAL A 34 24.65 7.98 -4.71
C VAL A 34 23.22 8.43 -5.01
N ARG A 35 23.02 9.33 -6.00
CA ARG A 35 21.69 9.68 -6.50
C ARG A 35 20.98 8.50 -7.17
N GLU A 36 21.70 7.69 -7.95
CA GLU A 36 21.15 6.47 -8.55
C GLU A 36 20.70 5.48 -7.47
N ALA A 37 21.54 5.26 -6.46
CA ALA A 37 21.20 4.42 -5.32
C ALA A 37 19.94 4.94 -4.60
N ARG A 38 19.87 6.24 -4.30
CA ARG A 38 18.69 6.84 -3.65
C ARG A 38 17.43 6.74 -4.50
N ALA A 39 17.52 7.02 -5.80
CA ALA A 39 16.38 6.87 -6.70
C ALA A 39 15.88 5.41 -6.74
N HIS A 40 16.80 4.44 -6.70
CA HIS A 40 16.46 3.03 -6.63
C HIS A 40 15.81 2.64 -5.29
N GLU A 41 16.35 3.09 -4.16
CA GLU A 41 15.75 2.88 -2.83
C GLU A 41 14.31 3.39 -2.78
N ILE A 42 14.06 4.59 -3.31
CA ILE A 42 12.72 5.19 -3.36
C ILE A 42 11.79 4.34 -4.26
N ALA A 43 12.27 3.83 -5.40
CA ALA A 43 11.48 2.95 -6.26
C ALA A 43 11.10 1.64 -5.56
N VAL A 44 12.05 1.01 -4.86
CA VAL A 44 11.83 -0.20 -4.07
C VAL A 44 10.84 0.04 -2.93
N ASP A 45 10.92 1.19 -2.25
CA ASP A 45 9.95 1.56 -1.22
C ASP A 45 8.55 1.77 -1.81
N CYS A 46 8.43 2.49 -2.94
CA CYS A 46 7.17 2.62 -3.67
C CYS A 46 6.59 1.25 -4.04
N GLN A 47 7.42 0.33 -4.55
CA GLN A 47 7.00 -1.04 -4.87
C GLN A 47 6.47 -1.78 -3.62
N THR A 48 7.21 -1.67 -2.51
CA THR A 48 6.87 -2.30 -1.25
C THR A 48 5.51 -1.82 -0.75
N TYR A 49 5.28 -0.50 -0.76
CA TYR A 49 4.02 0.07 -0.31
C TYR A 49 2.86 -0.19 -1.29
N ALA A 50 3.08 -0.21 -2.60
CA ALA A 50 2.08 -0.64 -3.58
C ALA A 50 1.66 -2.11 -3.35
N SER A 51 2.63 -2.99 -3.08
CA SER A 51 2.37 -4.40 -2.78
C SER A 51 1.63 -4.57 -1.44
N LYS A 52 2.02 -3.84 -0.39
CA LYS A 52 1.29 -3.81 0.89
C LYS A 52 -0.15 -3.36 0.70
N ASN A 53 -0.37 -2.30 -0.08
CA ASN A 53 -1.69 -1.80 -0.45
C ASN A 53 -2.56 -2.88 -1.12
N ALA A 54 -2.02 -3.57 -2.14
CA ALA A 54 -2.72 -4.66 -2.80
C ALA A 54 -3.10 -5.80 -1.84
N LEU A 55 -2.17 -6.22 -0.98
CA LEU A 55 -2.41 -7.26 0.03
C LEU A 55 -3.46 -6.83 1.07
N SER A 56 -3.43 -5.56 1.51
CA SER A 56 -4.43 -5.03 2.44
C SER A 56 -5.83 -5.02 1.84
N ILE A 57 -5.99 -4.66 0.57
CA ILE A 57 -7.30 -4.72 -0.10
C ILE A 57 -7.81 -6.15 -0.19
N LYS A 58 -6.95 -7.08 -0.61
CA LYS A 58 -7.32 -8.50 -0.66
C LYS A 58 -7.76 -9.00 0.73
N ALA A 59 -7.01 -8.64 1.77
CA ALA A 59 -7.37 -9.00 3.14
C ALA A 59 -8.68 -8.33 3.57
N ILE A 60 -8.96 -7.09 3.19
CA ILE A 60 -10.24 -6.42 3.45
C ILE A 60 -11.38 -7.19 2.78
N GLU A 61 -11.23 -7.54 1.49
CA GLU A 61 -12.20 -8.35 0.74
C GLU A 61 -12.49 -9.68 1.43
N ASP A 62 -11.44 -10.47 1.71
CA ASP A 62 -11.56 -11.78 2.34
C ASP A 62 -12.25 -11.68 3.71
N ASN A 63 -11.86 -10.71 4.54
CA ASN A 63 -12.46 -10.52 5.87
C ASN A 63 -13.90 -10.02 5.79
N VAL A 64 -14.26 -9.19 4.82
CA VAL A 64 -15.65 -8.74 4.60
C VAL A 64 -16.54 -9.91 4.16
N VAL A 65 -16.04 -10.78 3.27
CA VAL A 65 -16.77 -11.99 2.84
C VAL A 65 -16.98 -12.92 4.04
N GLU A 66 -15.94 -13.12 4.86
CA GLU A 66 -16.04 -13.91 6.07
C GLU A 66 -17.06 -13.31 7.07
N LEU A 67 -17.01 -12.00 7.28
CA LEU A 67 -17.97 -11.26 8.10
C LEU A 67 -19.40 -11.48 7.64
N ASN A 68 -19.65 -11.34 6.34
CA ASN A 68 -20.96 -11.55 5.74
C ASN A 68 -21.50 -12.95 6.01
N ASN A 69 -20.64 -13.97 5.89
CA ASN A 69 -21.02 -15.35 6.15
C ASN A 69 -21.33 -15.58 7.62
N TYR A 70 -20.58 -14.96 8.55
CA TYR A 70 -20.88 -15.06 9.98
C TYR A 70 -22.19 -14.39 10.35
N LEU A 71 -22.42 -13.17 9.86
CA LEU A 71 -23.66 -12.45 10.12
C LEU A 71 -24.86 -13.21 9.54
N LYS A 72 -24.81 -13.67 8.28
CA LYS A 72 -25.89 -14.51 7.71
C LYS A 72 -26.19 -15.72 8.59
N GLY A 73 -25.17 -16.47 8.99
CA GLY A 73 -25.36 -17.65 9.84
C GLY A 73 -25.85 -17.36 11.27
N MET A 74 -25.67 -16.15 11.80
CA MET A 74 -26.26 -15.74 13.08
C MET A 74 -27.73 -15.34 12.92
N TYR A 75 -28.06 -14.52 11.93
CA TYR A 75 -29.43 -14.05 11.73
C TYR A 75 -30.37 -15.15 11.19
N GLU A 76 -29.89 -16.07 10.34
CA GLU A 76 -30.67 -17.25 9.88
C GLU A 76 -31.17 -18.13 11.04
N LYS A 77 -30.46 -18.12 12.18
CA LYS A 77 -30.87 -18.86 13.38
C LYS A 77 -31.93 -18.15 14.23
N GLU A 78 -31.99 -16.82 14.17
CA GLU A 78 -32.88 -16.03 15.04
C GLU A 78 -34.13 -15.48 14.32
N ILE A 79 -34.08 -15.11 13.03
CA ILE A 79 -35.17 -14.38 12.36
C ILE A 79 -35.28 -14.75 10.87
N ASN A 80 -36.51 -14.87 10.38
CA ASN A 80 -36.86 -14.93 8.96
C ASN A 80 -36.43 -13.62 8.25
N ASP A 81 -35.20 -13.62 7.74
CA ASP A 81 -34.64 -12.94 6.55
C ASP A 81 -34.60 -11.41 6.39
N GLU A 82 -35.32 -10.56 7.14
CA GLU A 82 -35.48 -9.14 6.72
C GLU A 82 -34.59 -8.06 7.37
N LYS A 83 -33.65 -8.38 8.27
CA LYS A 83 -32.92 -7.34 9.03
C LYS A 83 -31.50 -7.01 8.58
N ILE A 84 -30.77 -7.88 7.87
CA ILE A 84 -29.41 -7.52 7.47
C ILE A 84 -29.46 -6.61 6.24
N LYS A 85 -29.15 -5.33 6.45
CA LYS A 85 -28.89 -4.40 5.37
C LYS A 85 -27.44 -4.51 4.94
N PHE A 86 -27.25 -4.88 3.68
CA PHE A 86 -25.96 -4.83 3.01
C PHE A 86 -25.95 -3.61 2.09
N GLU A 87 -24.84 -2.90 2.10
CA GLU A 87 -24.57 -1.81 1.17
C GLU A 87 -23.56 -2.28 0.13
N LYS A 88 -23.84 -1.96 -1.13
CA LYS A 88 -22.91 -2.20 -2.22
C LYS A 88 -21.91 -1.05 -2.27
N PHE A 89 -20.65 -1.40 -2.10
CA PHE A 89 -19.51 -0.52 -2.30
C PHE A 89 -18.79 -0.90 -3.57
N SER A 90 -18.71 0.06 -4.49
CA SER A 90 -17.97 -0.09 -5.75
C SER A 90 -16.77 0.84 -5.73
N PHE A 91 -15.57 0.26 -5.80
CA PHE A 91 -14.33 0.98 -6.04
C PHE A 91 -13.77 0.55 -7.39
N ASN A 92 -14.03 1.34 -8.43
CA ASN A 92 -13.69 0.97 -9.81
C ASN A 92 -14.33 -0.39 -10.18
N THR A 93 -13.53 -1.42 -10.48
CA THR A 93 -14.02 -2.78 -10.78
C THR A 93 -14.26 -3.64 -9.53
N LEU A 94 -13.73 -3.23 -8.37
CA LEU A 94 -13.96 -3.95 -7.12
C LEU A 94 -15.34 -3.63 -6.58
N ASN A 95 -16.13 -4.68 -6.34
CA ASN A 95 -17.47 -4.59 -5.80
C ASN A 95 -17.54 -5.41 -4.53
N PHE A 96 -17.83 -4.77 -3.41
CA PHE A 96 -18.00 -5.41 -2.12
C PHE A 96 -19.41 -5.17 -1.62
N GLU A 97 -20.08 -6.22 -1.15
CA GLU A 97 -21.24 -6.07 -0.30
C GLU A 97 -20.75 -6.04 1.14
N ILE A 98 -20.98 -4.92 1.82
CA ILE A 98 -20.59 -4.78 3.23
C ILE A 98 -21.84 -4.65 4.09
N PRO A 99 -21.84 -5.21 5.31
CA PRO A 99 -22.89 -4.94 6.28
C PRO A 99 -22.94 -3.45 6.59
N THR A 100 -24.14 -2.84 6.60
CA THR A 100 -24.33 -1.41 6.90
C THR A 100 -23.65 -1.02 8.23
N MET A 101 -23.57 -1.94 9.20
CA MET A 101 -22.93 -1.67 10.49
C MET A 101 -21.43 -1.35 10.38
N ILE A 102 -20.69 -1.94 9.42
CA ILE A 102 -19.25 -1.66 9.22
C ILE A 102 -19.00 -0.60 8.14
N ALA A 103 -20.04 -0.13 7.44
CA ALA A 103 -19.92 0.91 6.43
C ALA A 103 -19.20 2.18 6.91
N PRO A 104 -19.37 2.65 8.16
CA PRO A 104 -18.61 3.80 8.67
C PRO A 104 -17.08 3.62 8.63
N ILE A 105 -16.58 2.38 8.82
CA ILE A 105 -15.13 2.08 8.79
C ILE A 105 -14.58 2.25 7.36
N ILE A 106 -15.39 1.97 6.35
CA ILE A 106 -15.00 1.98 4.93
C ILE A 106 -15.32 3.33 4.26
N THR A 107 -16.31 4.07 4.75
CA THR A 107 -16.80 5.31 4.12
C THR A 107 -16.22 6.60 4.67
N ALA A 108 -15.43 6.55 5.76
CA ALA A 108 -14.75 7.73 6.25
C ALA A 108 -13.87 8.36 5.17
N ASN A 109 -13.86 9.70 5.04
CA ASN A 109 -13.18 10.38 3.92
C ASN A 109 -11.67 10.10 3.83
N ILE A 110 -10.99 9.91 4.97
CA ILE A 110 -9.55 9.54 5.01
C ILE A 110 -9.32 8.11 4.47
N VAL A 111 -10.36 7.29 4.55
CA VAL A 111 -10.36 5.89 4.14
C VAL A 111 -10.62 5.76 2.64
N SER A 112 -11.49 6.58 2.05
CA SER A 112 -11.83 6.46 0.62
C SER A 112 -10.64 6.72 -0.33
N GLU A 113 -9.81 7.73 -0.06
CA GLU A 113 -8.59 7.98 -0.84
C GLU A 113 -7.58 6.82 -0.71
N SER A 114 -7.37 6.34 0.52
CA SER A 114 -6.45 5.25 0.82
C SER A 114 -6.90 3.95 0.17
N ILE A 115 -8.19 3.63 0.25
CA ILE A 115 -8.79 2.47 -0.41
C ILE A 115 -8.66 2.61 -1.93
N THR A 116 -8.81 3.81 -2.50
CA THR A 116 -8.63 4.02 -3.96
C THR A 116 -7.21 3.68 -4.41
N VAL A 117 -6.19 4.14 -3.66
CA VAL A 117 -4.78 3.77 -3.91
C VAL A 117 -4.57 2.26 -3.72
N GLY A 118 -5.17 1.69 -2.69
CA GLY A 118 -5.19 0.25 -2.42
C GLY A 118 -5.73 -0.56 -3.59
N ALA A 119 -6.95 -0.23 -4.00
CA ALA A 119 -7.73 -0.89 -5.04
C ALA A 119 -7.00 -0.80 -6.38
N THR A 120 -6.51 0.38 -6.73
CA THR A 120 -5.71 0.57 -7.95
C THR A 120 -4.43 -0.27 -7.90
N SER A 121 -3.76 -0.35 -6.75
CA SER A 121 -2.58 -1.21 -6.59
C SER A 121 -2.91 -2.69 -6.76
N TYR A 122 -4.05 -3.14 -6.22
CA TYR A 122 -4.54 -4.51 -6.37
C TYR A 122 -4.88 -4.83 -7.84
N LEU A 123 -5.63 -3.96 -8.51
CA LEU A 123 -6.03 -4.16 -9.90
C LEU A 123 -4.83 -4.13 -10.87
N VAL A 124 -3.82 -3.30 -10.58
CA VAL A 124 -2.55 -3.34 -11.33
C VAL A 124 -1.81 -4.65 -11.05
N SER A 125 -1.83 -5.13 -9.81
CA SER A 125 -1.13 -6.36 -9.44
C SER A 125 -1.78 -7.62 -10.01
N THR A 126 -3.10 -7.64 -10.21
CA THR A 126 -3.83 -8.73 -10.90
C THR A 126 -3.80 -8.60 -12.42
N GLY A 127 -3.37 -7.46 -12.95
CA GLY A 127 -3.35 -7.18 -14.39
C GLY A 127 -4.72 -6.79 -14.97
N GLU A 128 -5.69 -6.48 -14.12
CA GLU A 128 -7.03 -6.01 -14.55
C GLU A 128 -6.99 -4.59 -15.12
N ILE A 129 -6.08 -3.75 -14.63
CA ILE A 129 -5.84 -2.42 -15.18
C ILE A 129 -4.36 -2.20 -15.51
N GLY A 130 -4.10 -1.28 -16.44
CA GLY A 130 -2.74 -0.91 -16.81
C GLY A 130 -2.04 -0.12 -15.70
N ALA A 131 -0.72 -0.29 -15.60
CA ALA A 131 0.10 0.38 -14.59
C ALA A 131 0.04 1.92 -14.65
N ALA A 132 -0.32 2.49 -15.80
CA ALA A 132 -0.55 3.93 -15.98
C ALA A 132 -1.58 4.51 -15.00
N ALA A 133 -2.59 3.73 -14.60
CA ALA A 133 -3.59 4.18 -13.62
C ALA A 133 -2.96 4.45 -12.25
N LEU A 134 -2.03 3.58 -11.82
CA LEU A 134 -1.31 3.78 -10.56
C LEU A 134 -0.31 4.93 -10.66
N VAL A 135 0.38 5.06 -11.80
CA VAL A 135 1.31 6.18 -12.07
C VAL A 135 0.61 7.51 -11.90
N GLU A 136 -0.55 7.69 -12.54
CA GLU A 136 -1.31 8.95 -12.47
C GLU A 136 -1.81 9.22 -11.05
N LEU A 137 -2.36 8.20 -10.38
CA LEU A 137 -2.97 8.33 -9.07
C LEU A 137 -1.96 8.74 -7.98
N VAL A 138 -0.80 8.09 -7.94
CA VAL A 138 0.22 8.33 -6.90
C VAL A 138 1.34 9.26 -7.39
N GLY A 139 1.29 9.67 -8.66
CA GLY A 139 2.21 10.60 -9.29
C GLY A 139 3.62 10.04 -9.44
N LEU A 140 3.77 8.78 -9.85
CA LEU A 140 5.10 8.16 -10.00
C LEU A 140 5.92 8.87 -11.08
N PRO A 141 7.23 9.10 -10.86
CA PRO A 141 8.09 9.73 -11.85
C PRO A 141 8.10 8.92 -13.15
N ALA A 142 8.18 9.59 -14.30
CA ALA A 142 8.29 8.92 -15.60
C ALA A 142 9.55 8.05 -15.75
N SER A 143 10.55 8.25 -14.88
CA SER A 143 11.75 7.40 -14.79
C SER A 143 11.52 6.10 -14.04
N PHE A 144 10.38 5.92 -13.37
CA PHE A 144 10.02 4.67 -12.72
C PHE A 144 9.19 3.84 -13.70
N GLU A 145 9.66 2.64 -14.01
CA GLU A 145 8.92 1.67 -14.80
C GLU A 145 8.12 0.77 -13.87
N ILE A 146 6.87 0.52 -14.23
CA ILE A 146 5.99 -0.38 -13.49
C ILE A 146 5.63 -1.56 -14.38
N ALA A 147 5.87 -2.77 -13.88
CA ALA A 147 5.40 -4.01 -14.46
C ALA A 147 4.37 -4.67 -13.53
N SER A 148 3.30 -5.23 -14.08
CA SER A 148 2.37 -6.06 -13.31
C SER A 148 2.92 -7.49 -13.19
N MET A 149 2.92 -8.05 -11.99
CA MET A 149 3.20 -9.47 -11.77
C MET A 149 1.93 -10.19 -11.32
N ALA A 150 1.04 -10.45 -12.27
CA ALA A 150 -0.23 -11.16 -12.04
C ALA A 150 -0.06 -12.49 -11.28
N ALA A 151 1.06 -13.20 -11.50
CA ALA A 151 1.33 -14.48 -10.85
C ALA A 151 1.73 -14.37 -9.36
N SER A 152 2.24 -13.23 -8.89
CA SER A 152 2.67 -13.03 -7.50
C SER A 152 1.76 -12.08 -6.71
N GLY A 153 0.75 -11.49 -7.36
CA GLY A 153 -0.15 -10.52 -6.73
C GLY A 153 0.54 -9.20 -6.37
N GLY A 154 1.68 -8.90 -6.99
CA GLY A 154 2.46 -7.67 -6.78
C GLY A 154 2.62 -6.83 -8.05
N ALA A 155 2.81 -5.52 -7.87
CA ALA A 155 3.36 -4.66 -8.92
C ALA A 155 4.87 -4.52 -8.68
N THR A 156 5.68 -4.54 -9.74
CA THR A 156 7.12 -4.27 -9.67
C THR A 156 7.36 -2.85 -10.13
N ILE A 157 8.09 -2.05 -9.33
CA ILE A 157 8.48 -0.68 -9.69
C ILE A 157 10.00 -0.64 -9.74
N GLY A 158 10.56 -0.44 -10.93
CA GLY A 158 11.99 -0.30 -11.18
C GLY A 158 12.34 1.11 -11.65
N VAL A 159 13.63 1.42 -11.78
CA VAL A 159 14.09 2.69 -12.34
C VAL A 159 14.66 2.44 -13.73
N VAL A 160 14.09 3.06 -14.77
CA VAL A 160 14.64 3.04 -16.12
C VAL A 160 15.45 4.30 -16.34
N LEU A 161 16.76 4.12 -16.25
CA LEU A 161 17.71 5.12 -16.67
C LEU A 161 18.31 4.65 -17.99
N ALA A 162 17.71 5.09 -19.11
CA ALA A 162 18.31 4.93 -20.44
C ALA A 162 19.61 5.77 -20.51
N ILE A 163 20.72 5.21 -20.03
CA ILE A 163 22.00 5.90 -19.89
C ILE A 163 23.11 5.04 -20.49
N GLY A 164 23.21 5.12 -21.82
CA GLY A 164 24.40 4.67 -22.56
C GLY A 164 25.26 5.83 -23.11
N SER A 165 24.77 7.07 -23.09
CA SER A 165 25.41 8.19 -23.80
C SER A 165 25.10 9.60 -23.27
N VAL A 166 24.56 9.71 -22.06
CA VAL A 166 24.02 10.98 -21.55
C VAL A 166 25.07 11.73 -20.74
N VAL A 167 25.34 12.99 -21.11
CA VAL A 167 26.19 13.93 -20.38
C VAL A 167 25.83 13.94 -18.90
N GLY A 168 26.81 13.80 -17.99
CA GLY A 168 26.57 13.62 -16.54
C GLY A 168 25.67 14.67 -15.88
N LYS A 169 25.59 15.89 -16.44
CA LYS A 169 24.62 16.92 -16.04
C LYS A 169 23.17 16.51 -16.25
N ILE A 170 22.83 15.98 -17.43
CA ILE A 170 21.47 15.56 -17.77
C ILE A 170 21.07 14.35 -16.91
N LYS A 171 22.01 13.44 -16.65
CA LYS A 171 21.82 12.32 -15.71
C LYS A 171 21.47 12.83 -14.31
N ARG A 172 22.29 13.75 -13.77
CA ARG A 172 22.04 14.40 -12.48
C ARG A 172 20.66 15.05 -12.42
N ASP A 173 20.31 15.88 -13.40
CA ASP A 173 19.05 16.63 -13.40
C ASP A 173 17.83 15.68 -13.45
N LYS A 174 17.93 14.57 -14.21
CA LYS A 174 16.92 13.51 -14.22
C LYS A 174 16.81 12.78 -12.89
N LEU A 175 17.93 12.47 -12.24
CA LEU A 175 17.97 11.80 -10.95
C LEU A 175 17.39 12.67 -9.84
N GLN A 176 17.78 13.94 -9.78
CA GLN A 176 17.22 14.93 -8.85
C GLN A 176 15.70 15.00 -8.97
N LYS A 177 15.21 15.08 -10.21
CA LYS A 177 13.77 15.08 -10.48
C LYS A 177 13.10 13.79 -10.01
N ALA A 178 13.70 12.63 -10.33
CA ALA A 178 13.18 11.32 -9.94
C ALA A 178 13.12 11.15 -8.41
N ILE A 179 14.13 11.62 -7.67
CA ILE A 179 14.16 11.60 -6.21
C ILE A 179 13.06 12.50 -5.65
N HIS A 180 12.98 13.75 -6.10
CA HIS A 180 12.01 14.72 -5.60
C HIS A 180 10.55 14.30 -5.86
N GLU A 181 10.24 13.84 -7.07
CA GLU A 181 8.92 13.33 -7.42
C GLU A 181 8.64 12.00 -6.72
N GLY A 182 9.64 11.11 -6.68
CA GLY A 182 9.54 9.79 -6.05
C GLY A 182 9.26 9.84 -4.55
N CYS A 183 9.85 10.80 -3.82
CA CYS A 183 9.55 11.02 -2.39
C CYS A 183 8.06 11.33 -2.15
N LYS A 184 7.43 12.11 -3.04
CA LYS A 184 5.99 12.40 -2.95
C LYS A 184 5.15 11.15 -3.18
N SER A 185 5.50 10.35 -4.19
CA SER A 185 4.82 9.08 -4.47
C SER A 185 4.99 8.08 -3.32
N ARG A 186 6.21 7.98 -2.77
CA ARG A 186 6.55 7.13 -1.61
C ARG A 186 5.66 7.47 -0.43
N TYR A 187 5.53 8.75 -0.09
CA TYR A 187 4.66 9.19 1.00
C TYR A 187 3.19 8.85 0.75
N LYS A 188 2.65 9.14 -0.44
CA LYS A 188 1.25 8.81 -0.78
C LYS A 188 0.97 7.31 -0.65
N LEU A 189 1.86 6.47 -1.17
CA LEU A 189 1.74 5.02 -1.11
C LEU A 189 1.86 4.50 0.33
N ALA A 190 2.82 5.01 1.11
CA ALA A 190 3.02 4.63 2.50
C ALA A 190 1.82 5.01 3.37
N LYS A 191 1.31 6.24 3.22
CA LYS A 191 0.13 6.72 3.95
C LYS A 191 -1.09 5.84 3.67
N ALA A 192 -1.34 5.54 2.39
CA ALA A 192 -2.43 4.65 2.00
C ALA A 192 -2.25 3.24 2.58
N ALA A 193 -1.03 2.69 2.55
CA ALA A 193 -0.74 1.36 3.08
C ALA A 193 -1.00 1.26 4.59
N ASN A 194 -0.61 2.28 5.36
CA ASN A 194 -0.83 2.31 6.81
C ASN A 194 -2.31 2.40 7.18
N ILE A 195 -3.08 3.21 6.44
CA ILE A 195 -4.53 3.35 6.63
C ILE A 195 -5.24 2.05 6.23
N ASN A 196 -4.94 1.49 5.04
CA ASN A 196 -5.51 0.24 4.56
C ASN A 196 -5.19 -0.94 5.47
N HIS A 197 -3.97 -1.00 6.03
CA HIS A 197 -3.61 -2.01 7.01
C HIS A 197 -4.44 -1.87 8.29
N SER A 198 -4.62 -0.63 8.79
CA SER A 198 -5.43 -0.38 9.98
C SER A 198 -6.89 -0.81 9.78
N ILE A 199 -7.48 -0.51 8.63
CA ILE A 199 -8.83 -0.97 8.25
C ILE A 199 -8.90 -2.49 8.25
N SER A 200 -7.93 -3.15 7.60
CA SER A 200 -7.86 -4.62 7.57
C SER A 200 -7.79 -5.23 8.98
N GLN A 201 -6.97 -4.66 9.88
CA GLN A 201 -6.91 -5.12 11.28
C GLN A 201 -8.23 -4.89 12.02
N SER A 202 -8.87 -3.74 11.83
CA SER A 202 -10.14 -3.43 12.47
C SER A 202 -11.25 -4.40 12.06
N ILE A 203 -11.37 -4.73 10.77
CA ILE A 203 -12.35 -5.73 10.28
C ILE A 203 -12.01 -7.11 10.85
N LYS A 204 -10.72 -7.48 10.91
CA LYS A 204 -10.29 -8.75 11.51
C LYS A 204 -10.65 -8.86 13.00
N VAL A 205 -10.51 -7.78 13.76
CA VAL A 205 -10.92 -7.72 15.18
C VAL A 205 -12.43 -7.90 15.32
N ILE A 206 -13.23 -7.30 14.42
CA ILE A 206 -14.68 -7.46 14.38
C ILE A 206 -15.06 -8.93 14.07
N ASN A 207 -14.41 -9.56 13.08
CA ASN A 207 -14.63 -10.98 12.77
C ASN A 207 -14.33 -11.90 13.96
N ALA A 208 -13.22 -11.66 14.66
CA ALA A 208 -12.86 -12.43 15.84
C ALA A 208 -13.92 -12.29 16.95
N SER A 209 -14.36 -11.06 17.23
CA SER A 209 -15.40 -10.79 18.22
C SER A 209 -16.71 -11.49 17.88
N ILE A 210 -17.14 -11.46 16.61
CA ILE A 210 -18.35 -12.17 16.16
C ILE A 210 -18.21 -13.68 16.32
N THR A 211 -17.05 -14.22 15.97
CA THR A 211 -16.77 -15.67 16.09
C THR A 211 -16.84 -16.11 17.55
N GLU A 212 -16.32 -15.31 18.48
CA GLU A 212 -16.41 -15.55 19.92
C GLU A 212 -17.86 -15.49 20.41
N LEU A 213 -18.62 -14.45 20.03
CA LEU A 213 -20.00 -14.26 20.46
C LEU A 213 -20.94 -15.37 19.95
N LYS A 214 -20.69 -15.89 18.74
CA LYS A 214 -21.39 -17.06 18.20
C LYS A 214 -21.22 -18.32 19.08
N GLY A 215 -20.13 -18.42 19.84
CA GLY A 215 -19.85 -19.55 20.72
C GLY A 215 -20.62 -19.55 22.04
N VAL A 216 -21.29 -18.45 22.41
CA VAL A 216 -21.80 -18.23 23.78
C VAL A 216 -23.33 -18.04 23.85
N ASP A 217 -24.06 -18.24 22.75
CA ASP A 217 -25.54 -18.18 22.67
C ASP A 217 -26.13 -16.90 23.29
N VAL A 218 -25.49 -15.76 22.99
CA VAL A 218 -25.89 -14.43 23.47
C VAL A 218 -27.03 -13.90 22.59
N PRO A 219 -28.04 -13.21 23.16
CA PRO A 219 -29.11 -12.60 22.36
C PRO A 219 -28.54 -11.63 21.31
N LEU A 220 -29.04 -11.70 20.08
CA LEU A 220 -28.59 -10.86 18.96
C LEU A 220 -28.55 -9.36 19.27
N ALA A 221 -29.49 -8.83 20.05
CA ALA A 221 -29.48 -7.41 20.43
C ALA A 221 -28.23 -7.00 21.23
N ALA A 222 -27.74 -7.88 22.10
CA ALA A 222 -26.50 -7.64 22.86
C ALA A 222 -25.26 -7.81 21.97
N ILE A 223 -25.32 -8.64 20.94
CA ILE A 223 -24.29 -8.75 19.90
C ILE A 223 -24.24 -7.44 19.09
N GLU A 224 -25.38 -6.92 18.63
CA GLU A 224 -25.47 -5.67 17.88
C GLU A 224 -24.92 -4.46 18.66
N GLU A 225 -25.23 -4.37 19.96
CA GLU A 225 -24.71 -3.32 20.86
C GLU A 225 -23.19 -3.44 21.02
N HIS A 226 -22.68 -4.66 21.28
CA HIS A 226 -21.25 -4.91 21.41
C HIS A 226 -20.48 -4.54 20.13
N LEU A 227 -21.01 -4.94 18.97
CA LEU A 227 -20.41 -4.65 17.66
C LEU A 227 -20.42 -3.16 17.36
N SER A 228 -21.51 -2.46 17.69
CA SER A 228 -21.60 -1.00 17.49
C SER A 228 -20.51 -0.26 18.27
N GLY A 229 -20.33 -0.59 19.56
CA GLY A 229 -19.27 0.00 20.38
C GLY A 229 -17.85 -0.38 19.92
N LEU A 230 -17.66 -1.61 19.43
CA LEU A 230 -16.39 -2.04 18.86
C LEU A 230 -16.06 -1.28 17.57
N ILE A 231 -17.03 -1.10 16.68
CA ILE A 231 -16.89 -0.37 15.42
C ILE A 231 -16.50 1.09 15.67
N GLU A 232 -17.16 1.76 16.61
CA GLU A 232 -16.82 3.14 16.99
C GLU A 232 -15.39 3.24 17.54
N LYS A 233 -14.98 2.31 18.41
CA LYS A 233 -13.61 2.22 18.92
C LYS A 233 -12.59 2.03 17.79
N GLN A 234 -12.87 1.13 16.85
CA GLN A 234 -12.00 0.88 15.71
C GLN A 234 -11.90 2.08 14.77
N LEU A 235 -13.00 2.78 14.52
CA LEU A 235 -13.02 4.02 13.74
C LEU A 235 -12.11 5.08 14.37
N ASN A 236 -12.19 5.26 15.69
CA ASN A 236 -11.32 6.19 16.43
C ASN A 236 -9.84 5.77 16.35
N THR A 237 -9.54 4.48 16.49
CA THR A 237 -8.17 3.96 16.30
C THR A 237 -7.65 4.20 14.88
N ILE A 238 -8.47 4.01 13.85
CA ILE A 238 -8.09 4.32 12.46
C ILE A 238 -7.84 5.81 12.30
N ASN A 239 -8.70 6.68 12.86
CA ASN A 239 -8.51 8.12 12.80
C ASN A 239 -7.21 8.55 13.50
N GLU A 240 -6.95 8.06 14.72
CA GLU A 240 -5.72 8.34 15.46
C GLU A 240 -4.48 7.81 14.73
N ASN A 241 -4.52 6.58 14.21
CA ASN A 241 -3.42 6.01 13.43
C ASN A 241 -3.24 6.71 12.08
N SER A 242 -4.30 7.22 11.46
CA SER A 242 -4.20 8.04 10.24
C SER A 242 -3.53 9.39 10.50
N GLN A 243 -3.56 9.85 11.76
CA GLN A 243 -2.80 11.01 12.23
C GLN A 243 -1.36 10.66 12.63
N SER A 244 -0.96 9.38 12.58
CA SER A 244 0.45 9.01 12.71
C SER A 244 1.26 9.68 11.60
N SER A 245 2.42 10.22 11.98
CA SER A 245 3.32 10.88 11.06
C SER A 245 4.00 9.83 10.18
N THR A 246 3.35 9.45 9.07
CA THR A 246 3.96 8.63 8.01
C THR A 246 5.33 9.20 7.60
N MET A 247 5.51 10.52 7.71
CA MET A 247 6.79 11.17 7.49
C MET A 247 7.87 10.73 8.48
N ILE A 248 7.55 10.63 9.78
CA ILE A 248 8.49 10.15 10.80
C ILE A 248 8.86 8.68 10.55
N GLU A 249 7.90 7.84 10.13
CA GLU A 249 8.21 6.44 9.77
C GLU A 249 9.21 6.39 8.62
N LEU A 250 8.98 7.14 7.54
CA LEU A 250 9.87 7.19 6.38
C LEU A 250 11.24 7.78 6.73
N GLN A 251 11.28 8.83 7.56
CA GLN A 251 12.54 9.40 8.05
C GLN A 251 13.33 8.39 8.90
N ASN A 252 12.66 7.68 9.81
CA ASN A 252 13.31 6.64 10.61
C ASN A 252 13.82 5.50 9.74
N LEU A 253 13.06 5.12 8.70
CA LEU A 253 13.50 4.12 7.72
C LEU A 253 14.78 4.57 7.01
N ASP A 254 14.83 5.83 6.57
CA ASP A 254 16.00 6.40 5.89
C ASP A 254 17.23 6.46 6.81
N VAL A 255 17.04 6.91 8.06
CA VAL A 255 18.10 6.93 9.09
C VAL A 255 18.62 5.52 9.37
N ASN A 256 17.75 4.54 9.56
CA ASN A 256 18.13 3.17 9.88
C ASN A 256 18.91 2.48 8.75
N ARG A 257 18.65 2.86 7.49
CA ARG A 257 19.38 2.35 6.32
C ARG A 257 20.69 3.11 6.04
N GLY A 258 20.89 4.28 6.66
CA GLY A 258 21.97 5.18 6.29
C GLY A 258 21.80 5.76 4.88
N SER A 259 20.55 6.01 4.48
CA SER A 259 20.20 6.47 3.13
C SER A 259 20.77 7.87 2.88
N TRP A 260 21.15 8.15 1.64
CA TRP A 260 21.54 9.50 1.22
C TRP A 260 20.29 10.33 0.90
N THR A 261 20.04 11.42 1.64
CA THR A 261 18.77 12.18 1.59
C THR A 261 18.93 13.66 1.24
N ASP A 262 20.13 14.11 0.85
CA ASP A 262 20.44 15.54 0.64
C ASP A 262 19.57 16.23 -0.42
N GLU A 263 18.94 15.45 -1.31
CA GLU A 263 18.07 15.94 -2.38
C GLU A 263 16.61 15.51 -2.23
N ASP A 264 16.26 14.91 -1.10
CA ASP A 264 14.87 14.63 -0.79
C ASP A 264 14.11 15.96 -0.74
N GLY A 265 13.06 16.05 -1.56
CA GLY A 265 12.18 17.22 -1.54
C GLY A 265 11.40 17.32 -0.23
N SER A 266 10.90 18.53 0.08
CA SER A 266 9.79 18.65 1.02
C SER A 266 8.56 17.94 0.44
N VAL A 267 7.99 17.05 1.23
CA VAL A 267 6.77 16.30 0.90
C VAL A 267 5.59 16.84 1.69
#